data_AF-A0A919V3W0-F1
#
_entry.id   AF-A0A919V3W0-F1
#
_cell.length_a   1.000
_cell.length_b   1.000
_cell.length_c   1.000
_cell.angle_alpha   90.00
_cell.angle_beta   90.00
_cell.angle_gamma   90.00
#
_symmetry.space_group_name_H-M   'P 1'
#
loop_
_entity.id
_entity.type
_entity.pdbx_description
1 polymer ?
#
loop_
_entity_poly.entity_id
_entity_poly.type
_entity_poly.pdbx_seq_one_letter_code
_entity_poly.pdbx_strand_id
1 'polypeptide(L)'
;MVAVPSTVVEIDPSVWADGLEELFAQVVASCFGRREPRLRARGYLGGLLSSLERKNGWSLEEFAGDATPDGMQRLLNHARWDADEARDAFWAQVAERIGSLAGVLVVDDTGFERQGRVRRGCSGSTPAPPGRSPTVGSGCSARM
;
A
#
# COMPACT_ATOMS: atom_id res chain seq x y z
N MET A 1 -14.01 3.88 36.59
CA MET A 1 -12.97 4.90 36.33
C MET A 1 -11.63 4.18 36.30
N VAL A 2 -11.20 3.73 35.11
CA VAL A 2 -9.89 3.08 34.95
C VAL A 2 -8.86 4.20 34.87
N ALA A 3 -7.92 4.24 35.82
CA ALA A 3 -6.79 5.14 35.74
C ALA A 3 -5.91 4.70 34.57
N VAL A 4 -5.95 5.46 33.47
CA VAL A 4 -4.94 5.34 32.42
C VAL A 4 -3.66 5.91 33.01
N PRO A 5 -2.59 5.12 33.20
CA PRO A 5 -1.33 5.65 33.70
C PRO A 5 -0.84 6.74 32.72
N SER A 6 -0.61 7.95 33.25
CA SER A 6 -0.20 9.14 32.49
C SER A 6 1.30 9.18 32.18
N THR A 7 2.03 8.13 32.55
CA THR A 7 3.45 8.00 32.24
C THR A 7 3.60 7.48 30.81
N VAL A 8 4.03 8.36 29.91
CA VAL A 8 4.61 7.93 28.63
C VAL A 8 5.86 7.13 28.98
N VAL A 9 5.77 5.81 28.85
CA VAL A 9 6.92 4.92 29.01
C VAL A 9 7.78 5.11 27.77
N GLU A 10 9.06 5.43 27.94
CA GLU A 10 10.01 5.32 26.84
C GLU A 10 10.13 3.84 26.46
N ILE A 11 9.61 3.50 25.28
CA ILE A 11 9.73 2.16 24.71
C ILE A 11 11.00 2.17 23.86
N ASP A 12 11.93 1.26 24.17
CA ASP A 12 13.11 1.03 23.35
C ASP A 12 12.68 0.74 21.89
N PRO A 13 13.19 1.46 20.88
CA PRO A 13 12.86 1.22 19.47
C PRO A 13 13.05 -0.23 19.01
N SER A 14 13.96 -0.99 19.64
CA SER A 14 14.15 -2.41 19.35
C SER A 14 12.93 -3.25 19.68
N VAL A 15 12.17 -2.92 20.73
CA VAL A 15 10.92 -3.61 21.10
C VAL A 15 9.89 -3.47 19.98
N TRP A 16 9.82 -2.30 19.34
CA TRP A 16 8.94 -2.08 18.19
C TRP A 16 9.41 -2.85 16.95
N ALA A 17 10.72 -2.87 16.71
CA ALA A 17 11.29 -3.62 15.59
C ALA A 17 11.03 -5.13 15.75
N ASP A 18 11.30 -5.69 16.92
CA ASP A 18 11.07 -7.10 17.22
C ASP A 18 9.58 -7.46 17.15
N GLY A 19 8.71 -6.60 17.68
CA GLY A 19 7.26 -6.78 17.57
C GLY A 19 6.76 -6.77 16.12
N LEU A 20 7.33 -5.92 15.27
CA LEU A 20 7.02 -5.90 13.84
C LEU A 20 7.49 -7.18 13.13
N GLU A 21 8.70 -7.67 13.44
CA GLU A 21 9.21 -8.92 12.89
C GLU A 21 8.37 -10.12 13.32
N GLU A 22 7.97 -10.16 14.59
CA GLU A 22 7.10 -11.21 15.12
C GLU A 22 5.73 -11.19 14.44
N LEU A 23 5.10 -10.01 14.34
CA LEU A 23 3.85 -9.82 13.61
C LEU A 23 3.98 -10.29 12.16
N PHE A 24 5.05 -9.87 11.49
CA PHE A 24 5.29 -10.23 10.11
C PHE A 24 5.40 -11.75 9.94
N ALA A 25 6.17 -12.41 10.81
CA ALA A 25 6.38 -13.84 10.76
C ALA A 25 5.10 -14.64 11.05
N GLN A 26 4.27 -14.19 11.99
CA GLN A 26 3.06 -14.90 12.42
C GLN A 26 1.88 -14.69 11.48
N VAL A 27 1.71 -13.48 10.96
CA VAL A 27 0.48 -13.06 10.26
C VAL A 27 0.73 -12.84 8.77
N VAL A 28 1.72 -12.02 8.43
CA VAL A 28 1.86 -11.51 7.06
C VAL A 28 2.59 -12.51 6.16
N ALA A 29 3.52 -13.29 6.71
CA ALA A 29 4.35 -14.21 5.95
C ALA A 29 3.55 -15.36 5.30
N SER A 30 2.48 -15.83 5.94
CA SER A 30 1.62 -16.90 5.46
C SER A 30 0.78 -16.47 4.25
N CYS A 31 0.44 -15.19 4.13
CA CYS A 31 -0.30 -14.63 3.00
C CYS A 31 0.46 -14.71 1.66
N PHE A 32 1.76 -14.99 1.69
CA PHE A 32 2.60 -15.10 0.50
C PHE A 32 3.14 -16.52 0.33
N GLY A 33 2.76 -17.18 -0.77
CA GLY A 33 3.29 -18.50 -1.14
C GLY A 33 4.74 -18.49 -1.66
N ARG A 34 5.27 -17.34 -2.05
CA ARG A 34 6.64 -17.19 -2.59
C ARG A 34 7.51 -16.35 -1.65
N ARG A 35 8.80 -16.69 -1.57
CA ARG A 35 9.80 -15.93 -0.78
C ARG A 35 9.96 -14.49 -1.25
N GLU A 36 9.97 -14.28 -2.56
CA GLU A 36 10.28 -12.97 -3.15
C GLU A 36 9.25 -11.88 -2.77
N PRO A 37 7.91 -12.07 -2.95
CA PRO A 37 6.93 -11.08 -2.48
C PRO A 37 6.92 -10.91 -0.96
N ARG A 38 7.22 -11.97 -0.20
CA ARG A 38 7.31 -11.91 1.26
C ARG A 38 8.40 -10.95 1.72
N LEU A 39 9.61 -11.04 1.16
CA LEU A 39 10.69 -10.10 1.50
C LEU A 39 10.33 -8.65 1.14
N ARG A 40 9.68 -8.45 -0.01
CA ARG A 40 9.21 -7.11 -0.39
C ARG A 40 8.13 -6.58 0.53
N ALA A 41 7.18 -7.42 0.95
CA ALA A 41 6.16 -7.04 1.92
C ALA A 41 6.76 -6.63 3.27
N ARG A 42 7.82 -7.32 3.72
CA ARG A 42 8.57 -6.94 4.93
C ARG A 42 9.20 -5.56 4.78
N GLY A 43 9.92 -5.32 3.68
CA GLY A 43 10.53 -4.02 3.40
C GLY A 43 9.50 -2.89 3.26
N TYR A 44 8.37 -3.19 2.62
CA TYR A 44 7.24 -2.28 2.47
C TYR A 44 6.67 -1.85 3.82
N LEU A 45 6.37 -2.80 4.71
CA LEU A 45 5.84 -2.51 6.05
C LEU A 45 6.85 -1.74 6.90
N GLY A 46 8.13 -2.12 6.85
CA GLY A 46 9.20 -1.38 7.51
C GLY A 46 9.28 0.07 7.02
N GLY A 47 9.21 0.29 5.71
CA GLY A 47 9.21 1.64 5.13
C GLY A 47 7.96 2.45 5.50
N LEU A 48 6.79 1.83 5.56
CA LEU A 48 5.56 2.48 6.01
C LEU A 48 5.59 2.89 7.47
N LEU A 49 6.30 2.16 8.33
CA LEU A 49 6.43 2.46 9.75
C LEU A 49 7.66 3.32 10.08
N SER A 50 8.56 3.49 9.11
CA SER A 50 9.73 4.34 9.25
C SER A 50 9.38 5.84 9.30
N SER A 51 10.40 6.63 9.65
CA SER A 51 10.38 8.10 9.65
C SER A 51 10.63 8.71 8.26
N LEU A 52 10.45 7.96 7.16
CA LEU A 52 10.56 8.51 5.81
C LEU A 52 9.57 9.66 5.60
N GLU A 53 10.09 10.80 5.12
CA GLU A 53 9.31 12.00 4.86
C GLU A 53 8.23 11.76 3.79
N ARG A 54 8.55 10.93 2.79
CA ARG A 54 7.63 10.54 1.70
C ARG A 54 7.54 9.02 1.59
N LYS A 55 6.33 8.50 1.71
CA LYS A 55 6.01 7.07 1.57
C LYS A 55 5.45 6.77 0.18
N ASN A 56 6.25 7.03 -0.85
CA ASN A 56 5.94 6.65 -2.23
C ASN A 56 6.76 5.42 -2.65
N GLY A 57 6.40 4.79 -3.78
CA GLY A 57 7.06 3.56 -4.24
C GLY A 57 8.58 3.67 -4.31
N TRP A 58 9.11 4.78 -4.83
CA TRP A 58 10.56 5.00 -4.92
C TRP A 58 11.22 5.04 -3.54
N SER A 59 10.71 5.88 -2.62
CA SER A 59 11.29 6.04 -1.29
C SER A 59 11.20 4.76 -0.44
N LEU A 60 10.13 3.98 -0.62
CA LEU A 60 9.97 2.70 0.07
C LEU A 60 10.91 1.62 -0.50
N GLU A 61 11.21 1.67 -1.79
CA GLU A 61 12.16 0.75 -2.43
C GLU A 61 13.60 1.04 -2.05
N GLU A 62 13.97 2.32 -2.03
CA GLU A 62 15.26 2.77 -1.52
C GLU A 62 15.47 2.35 -0.06
N PHE A 63 14.43 2.48 0.77
CA PHE A 63 14.45 1.98 2.14
C PHE A 63 14.59 0.45 2.22
N ALA A 64 13.93 -0.28 1.33
CA ALA A 64 14.02 -1.74 1.27
C ALA A 64 15.37 -2.24 0.70
N GLY A 65 16.22 -1.35 0.18
CA GLY A 65 17.51 -1.68 -0.42
C GLY A 65 17.40 -2.23 -1.85
N ASP A 66 16.26 -2.04 -2.51
CA ASP A 66 16.05 -2.48 -3.89
C ASP A 66 16.68 -1.48 -4.88
N ALA A 67 17.40 -2.00 -5.88
CA ALA A 67 18.14 -1.19 -6.86
C ALA A 67 17.27 -0.62 -8.00
N THR A 68 16.02 -1.06 -8.11
CA THR A 68 15.11 -0.71 -9.22
C THR A 68 13.71 -0.46 -8.69
N PRO A 69 12.97 0.57 -9.17
CA PRO A 69 11.67 1.04 -8.66
C PRO A 69 10.46 0.14 -9.00
N ASP A 70 10.71 -1.11 -9.39
CA ASP A 70 9.69 -2.05 -9.86
C ASP A 70 9.23 -3.03 -8.75
N GLY A 71 9.96 -3.09 -7.64
CA GLY A 71 9.75 -4.10 -6.60
C GLY A 71 8.39 -3.95 -5.91
N MET A 72 8.07 -2.74 -5.44
CA MET A 72 6.82 -2.46 -4.74
C MET A 72 5.65 -2.41 -5.70
N GLN A 73 5.85 -1.95 -6.93
CA GLN A 73 4.81 -2.03 -7.96
C GLN A 73 4.42 -3.48 -8.26
N ARG A 74 5.40 -4.39 -8.34
CA ARG A 74 5.12 -5.82 -8.52
C ARG A 74 4.48 -6.45 -7.30
N LEU A 75 4.88 -6.04 -6.09
CA LEU A 75 4.22 -6.47 -4.86
C LEU A 75 2.73 -6.05 -4.87
N LEU A 76 2.45 -4.78 -5.10
CA LEU A 76 1.10 -4.22 -4.96
C LEU A 76 0.15 -4.62 -6.10
N ASN A 77 0.66 -4.73 -7.33
CA ASN A 77 -0.19 -4.98 -8.50
C ASN A 77 -0.18 -6.44 -8.99
N HIS A 78 0.86 -7.22 -8.68
CA HIS A 78 1.07 -8.54 -9.30
C HIS A 78 1.28 -9.68 -8.29
N ALA A 79 1.60 -9.41 -7.03
CA ALA A 79 1.69 -10.48 -6.05
C ALA A 79 0.29 -11.06 -5.79
N ARG A 80 0.20 -12.39 -5.74
CA ARG A 80 -0.98 -13.08 -5.24
C ARG A 80 -0.88 -13.15 -3.72
N TRP A 81 -1.73 -12.41 -3.04
CA TRP A 81 -1.96 -12.44 -1.61
C TRP A 81 -3.42 -12.07 -1.36
N ASP A 82 -3.99 -12.55 -0.26
CA ASP A 82 -5.36 -12.23 0.14
C ASP A 82 -5.31 -11.15 1.23
N ALA A 83 -5.88 -9.98 0.91
CA ALA A 83 -5.88 -8.84 1.80
C ALA A 83 -6.90 -8.99 2.95
N ASP A 84 -8.01 -9.68 2.71
CA ASP A 84 -9.00 -9.97 3.75
C ASP A 84 -8.42 -11.01 4.72
N GLU A 85 -7.76 -12.06 4.21
CA GLU A 85 -7.06 -13.05 5.04
C GLU A 85 -5.98 -12.39 5.93
N ALA A 86 -5.15 -11.51 5.35
CA ALA A 86 -4.12 -10.78 6.10
C ALA A 86 -4.74 -9.88 7.17
N ARG A 87 -5.82 -9.17 6.85
CA ARG A 87 -6.55 -8.30 7.77
C ARG A 87 -7.15 -9.09 8.93
N ASP A 88 -7.84 -10.19 8.63
CA ASP A 88 -8.55 -10.99 9.61
C ASP A 88 -7.56 -11.71 10.55
N ALA A 89 -6.43 -12.20 10.02
CA ALA A 89 -5.35 -12.77 10.82
C ALA A 89 -4.67 -11.72 11.72
N PHE A 90 -4.50 -10.49 11.24
CA PHE A 90 -4.02 -9.37 12.06
C PHE A 90 -4.99 -9.06 13.19
N TRP A 91 -6.29 -8.95 12.90
CA TRP A 91 -7.31 -8.68 13.92
C TRP A 91 -7.40 -9.79 14.96
N ALA A 92 -7.26 -11.05 14.56
CA ALA A 92 -7.21 -12.17 15.50
C ALA A 92 -6.02 -12.02 16.47
N GLN A 93 -4.82 -11.72 15.95
CA GLN A 93 -3.64 -11.55 16.79
C GLN A 93 -3.76 -10.34 17.75
N VAL A 94 -4.34 -9.23 17.28
CA VAL A 94 -4.62 -8.07 18.14
C VAL A 94 -5.62 -8.43 19.22
N ALA A 95 -6.72 -9.10 18.87
CA ALA A 95 -7.72 -9.53 19.83
C ALA A 95 -7.15 -10.50 20.88
N GLU A 96 -6.24 -11.39 20.51
CA GLU A 96 -5.55 -12.27 21.46
C GLU A 96 -4.62 -11.52 22.42
N ARG A 97 -3.89 -10.51 21.93
CA ARG A 97 -2.87 -9.80 22.74
C ARG A 97 -3.45 -8.71 23.63
N ILE A 98 -4.44 -7.98 23.13
CA ILE A 98 -5.01 -6.80 23.83
C ILE A 98 -6.50 -6.93 24.14
N GLY A 99 -7.16 -7.98 23.66
CA GLY A 99 -8.57 -8.20 23.92
C GLY A 99 -8.85 -8.45 25.39
N SER A 100 -9.96 -7.87 25.86
CA SER A 100 -10.47 -8.07 27.21
C SER A 100 -11.98 -8.17 27.14
N LEU A 101 -12.58 -9.06 27.92
CA LEU A 101 -14.04 -9.17 28.04
C LEU A 101 -14.69 -7.88 28.55
N ALA A 102 -13.92 -7.00 29.20
CA ALA A 102 -14.36 -5.68 29.66
C ALA A 102 -13.81 -4.53 28.80
N GLY A 103 -13.08 -4.84 27.72
CA GLY A 103 -12.48 -3.85 26.82
C GLY A 103 -13.49 -3.29 25.82
N VAL A 104 -13.29 -2.04 25.40
CA VAL A 104 -14.05 -1.41 24.32
C VAL A 104 -13.10 -1.14 23.16
N LEU A 105 -13.41 -1.68 21.98
CA LEU A 105 -12.70 -1.33 20.75
C LEU A 105 -13.26 -0.02 20.20
N VAL A 106 -12.42 1.01 20.16
CA VAL A 106 -12.74 2.28 19.50
C VAL A 106 -12.05 2.28 18.14
N VAL A 107 -12.85 2.30 17.07
CA VAL A 107 -12.37 2.47 15.70
C VAL A 107 -12.71 3.90 15.30
N ASP A 108 -11.69 4.70 15.00
CA ASP A 108 -11.86 6.03 14.40
C ASP A 108 -11.33 5.99 12.96
N ASP A 109 -12.14 6.45 12.01
CA ASP A 109 -11.70 6.62 10.63
C ASP A 109 -10.98 7.96 10.53
N THR A 110 -9.68 7.98 10.84
CA THR A 110 -8.85 9.15 10.55
C THR A 110 -8.52 9.17 9.05
N GLY A 111 -9.54 9.43 8.24
CA GLY A 111 -9.43 9.60 6.80
C GLY A 111 -8.71 10.89 6.47
N PHE A 112 -7.46 10.81 6.00
CA PHE A 112 -6.89 11.92 5.22
C PHE A 112 -7.64 11.99 3.89
N GLU A 113 -8.38 13.07 3.66
CA GLU A 113 -8.94 13.37 2.35
C GLU A 113 -7.81 13.30 1.31
N ARG A 114 -7.88 12.33 0.39
CA ARG A 114 -7.05 12.34 -0.81
C ARG A 114 -7.46 13.55 -1.64
N GLN A 115 -6.77 14.67 -1.48
CA GLN A 115 -6.80 15.78 -2.42
C GLN A 115 -6.01 15.41 -3.68
N GLY A 116 -6.50 14.41 -4.40
CA GLY A 116 -6.06 14.06 -5.74
C GLY A 116 -7.24 14.27 -6.67
N ARG A 117 -7.24 15.37 -7.44
CA ARG A 117 -8.16 15.53 -8.57
C ARG A 117 -8.00 14.30 -9.47
N VAL A 118 -9.07 13.51 -9.57
CA VAL A 118 -9.38 12.47 -10.56
C VAL A 118 -8.25 12.10 -11.52
N ARG A 119 -7.79 10.85 -11.46
CA ARG A 119 -7.44 10.07 -12.65
C ARG A 119 -7.97 8.64 -12.50
N ARG A 120 -9.28 8.48 -12.74
CA ARG A 120 -9.85 7.21 -13.21
C ARG A 120 -9.63 7.17 -14.73
N GLY A 121 -9.02 6.08 -15.22
CA GLY A 121 -8.96 5.72 -16.64
C GLY A 121 -7.99 6.53 -17.51
N CYS A 122 -6.76 6.02 -17.70
CA CYS A 122 -6.02 6.33 -18.93
C CYS A 122 -6.63 5.47 -20.05
N SER A 123 -7.67 5.96 -20.72
CA SER A 123 -7.93 5.55 -22.10
C SER A 123 -6.84 6.18 -22.97
N GLY A 124 -5.96 5.36 -23.52
CA GLY A 124 -4.89 5.80 -24.40
C GLY A 124 -5.45 6.53 -25.62
N SER A 125 -5.23 7.83 -25.70
CA SER A 125 -5.28 8.58 -26.94
C SER A 125 -3.84 8.92 -27.32
N THR A 126 -3.27 8.14 -28.25
CA THR A 126 -2.04 8.50 -28.95
C THR A 126 -2.25 9.88 -29.59
N PRO A 127 -1.41 10.89 -29.34
CA PRO A 127 -1.55 12.17 -30.03
C PRO A 127 -1.18 11.99 -31.51
N ALA A 128 -2.08 12.39 -32.40
CA ALA A 128 -1.81 12.50 -33.82
C ALA A 128 -0.75 13.59 -34.09
N PRO A 129 0.14 13.40 -35.08
CA PRO A 129 1.15 14.40 -35.40
C PRO A 129 0.52 15.66 -36.03
N PRO A 130 1.06 16.86 -35.76
CA PRO A 130 0.45 18.11 -36.18
C PRO A 130 0.66 18.41 -37.68
N GLY A 131 -0.46 18.68 -38.35
CA GLY A 131 -0.56 19.74 -39.36
C GLY A 131 -0.40 19.36 -40.84
N ARG A 132 -1.54 19.38 -41.56
CA ARG A 132 -1.71 20.23 -42.75
C ARG A 132 -3.21 20.47 -43.02
N SER A 133 -3.53 21.74 -43.27
CA SER A 133 -4.87 22.32 -43.46
C SER A 133 -5.56 21.83 -44.75
N PRO A 134 -6.89 22.02 -44.88
CA PRO A 134 -7.70 21.36 -45.90
C PRO A 134 -7.58 22.05 -47.25
N THR A 135 -7.48 21.26 -48.32
CA THR A 135 -7.80 21.74 -49.68
C THR A 135 -9.11 21.13 -50.11
N VAL A 136 -10.05 22.01 -50.44
CA VAL A 136 -11.34 21.70 -51.04
C VAL A 136 -11.12 21.31 -52.51
N GLY A 137 -11.88 20.33 -53.01
CA GLY A 137 -11.87 19.99 -54.43
C GLY A 137 -12.69 18.73 -54.74
N SER A 138 -13.87 18.95 -55.34
CA SER A 138 -14.62 18.08 -56.29
C SER A 138 -14.52 16.56 -56.11
N GLY A 139 -15.58 15.81 -55.86
CA GLY A 139 -16.76 15.70 -56.73
C GLY A 139 -16.88 14.26 -57.26
N CYS A 140 -18.13 13.78 -57.39
CA CYS A 140 -18.58 12.46 -57.89
C CYS A 140 -18.27 11.22 -57.02
N SER A 141 -19.06 10.15 -56.95
CA SER A 141 -20.47 9.82 -57.21
C SER A 141 -20.57 8.29 -56.99
N ALA A 142 -21.65 7.83 -56.36
CA ALA A 142 -22.20 6.45 -56.40
C ALA A 142 -21.34 5.34 -55.74
N ARG A 143 -21.87 4.22 -55.23
CA ARG A 143 -23.20 3.60 -55.29
C ARG A 143 -23.25 2.51 -54.20
N MET A 144 -24.47 2.22 -53.73
CA MET A 144 -25.00 0.97 -53.14
C MET A 144 -24.07 0.04 -52.38
#